data_AF-A0A6V7KGD3-F1
#
_entry.id   AF-A0A6V7KGD3-F1
#
_cell.length_a   1.000
_cell.length_b   1.000
_cell.length_c   1.000
_cell.angle_alpha   90.00
_cell.angle_beta   90.00
_cell.angle_gamma   90.00
#
_symmetry.space_group_name_H-M   'P 1'
#
loop_
_entity.id
_entity.type
_entity.pdbx_description
1 polymer ?
#
loop_
_entity_poly.entity_id
_entity_poly.type
_entity_poly.pdbx_seq_one_letter_code
_entity_poly.pdbx_strand_id
1 'polypeptide(L)'
;HHAKFQYDETKKQYQIIDLGSRNGTLVNGKRLSVAKQESEPFEIIHGSIIQVQTTKLLCHIHSGYVTCGHCEPGLIQQSGTSDVTTISKKTQHKSELKRLKNKFGVDKDNCDAASMLAVGYQDRAQARRVCVGSSNHHTKTQQSSVDT
;
A
#
# COMPACT_ATOMS: atom_id res chain seq x y z
N HIS A 1 -4.93 -35.49 10.37
CA HIS A 1 -5.37 -34.38 9.49
C HIS A 1 -6.58 -33.71 10.12
N HIS A 2 -6.72 -32.38 10.04
CA HIS A 2 -7.83 -31.66 10.72
C HIS A 2 -8.97 -31.36 9.75
N ALA A 3 -8.66 -30.65 8.67
CA ALA A 3 -9.58 -30.35 7.60
C ALA A 3 -8.83 -30.34 6.26
N LYS A 4 -9.58 -30.48 5.16
CA LYS A 4 -9.09 -30.44 3.78
C LYS A 4 -9.77 -29.29 3.06
N PHE A 5 -8.98 -28.47 2.38
CA PHE A 5 -9.48 -27.49 1.41
C PHE A 5 -9.51 -28.14 0.03
N GLN A 6 -10.57 -27.89 -0.72
CA GLN A 6 -10.69 -28.31 -2.11
C GLN A 6 -11.37 -27.22 -2.93
N TYR A 7 -11.09 -27.21 -4.23
CA TYR A 7 -11.79 -26.35 -5.17
C TYR A 7 -12.69 -27.21 -6.04
N ASP A 8 -13.98 -26.87 -6.06
CA ASP A 8 -14.98 -27.52 -6.90
C ASP A 8 -14.99 -26.84 -8.26
N GLU A 9 -14.43 -27.50 -9.27
CA GLU A 9 -14.33 -26.93 -10.62
C GLU A 9 -15.68 -26.78 -11.33
N THR A 10 -16.69 -27.59 -10.94
CA THR A 10 -18.03 -27.53 -11.53
C THR A 10 -18.79 -26.34 -10.97
N LYS A 11 -18.73 -26.13 -9.65
CA LYS A 11 -19.42 -25.03 -8.96
C LYS A 11 -18.58 -23.75 -8.85
N LYS A 12 -17.31 -23.79 -9.25
CA LYS A 12 -16.33 -22.68 -9.20
C LYS A 12 -16.20 -22.05 -7.80
N GLN A 13 -16.13 -22.89 -6.78
CA GLN A 13 -16.11 -22.47 -5.38
C GLN A 13 -15.08 -23.24 -4.56
N TYR A 14 -14.56 -22.59 -3.53
CA TYR A 14 -13.71 -23.24 -2.52
C TYR A 14 -14.58 -23.91 -1.47
N GLN A 15 -14.17 -25.09 -1.03
CA GLN A 15 -14.85 -25.86 -0.01
C GLN A 15 -13.87 -26.36 1.04
N ILE A 16 -14.37 -26.54 2.26
CA ILE A 16 -13.66 -27.17 3.37
C ILE A 16 -14.43 -28.40 3.86
N ILE A 17 -13.67 -29.46 4.15
CA ILE A 17 -14.17 -30.71 4.73
C ILE A 17 -13.42 -30.92 6.04
N ASP A 18 -14.13 -31.08 7.16
CA ASP A 18 -13.54 -31.55 8.42
C ASP A 18 -13.29 -33.05 8.32
N LEU A 19 -12.07 -33.51 8.63
CA LEU A 19 -11.66 -34.92 8.47
C LEU A 19 -11.81 -35.71 9.78
N GLY A 20 -12.90 -35.48 10.52
CA GLY A 20 -13.13 -36.13 11.81
C GLY A 20 -12.21 -35.59 12.90
N SER A 21 -12.03 -34.28 12.94
CA SER A 21 -11.18 -33.67 13.95
C SER A 21 -11.74 -33.86 15.37
N ARG A 22 -10.85 -34.04 16.35
CA ARG A 22 -11.24 -34.25 17.75
C ARG A 22 -11.93 -33.00 18.32
N ASN A 23 -11.40 -31.83 18.00
CA ASN A 23 -11.87 -30.57 18.55
C ASN A 23 -12.92 -29.88 17.65
N GLY A 24 -13.08 -30.35 16.41
CA GLY A 24 -14.00 -29.78 15.42
C GLY A 24 -13.39 -28.60 14.68
N THR A 25 -13.77 -28.45 13.41
CA THR A 25 -13.58 -27.23 12.63
C THR A 25 -14.86 -26.40 12.66
N LEU A 26 -14.74 -25.10 12.89
CA LEU A 26 -15.85 -24.15 12.80
C LEU A 26 -15.63 -23.21 11.62
N VAL A 27 -16.69 -22.88 10.91
CA VAL A 27 -16.70 -21.85 9.86
C VAL A 27 -17.75 -20.81 10.25
N ASN A 28 -17.34 -19.55 10.37
CA ASN A 28 -18.19 -18.44 10.79
C ASN A 28 -18.94 -18.71 12.12
N GLY A 29 -18.26 -19.39 13.06
CA GLY A 29 -18.83 -19.79 14.35
C GLY A 29 -19.71 -21.05 14.32
N LYS A 30 -19.98 -21.63 13.15
CA LYS A 30 -20.74 -22.87 13.00
C LYS A 30 -19.81 -24.07 12.87
N ARG A 31 -19.98 -25.08 13.73
CA ARG A 31 -19.23 -26.34 13.65
C ARG A 31 -19.67 -27.16 12.43
N LEU A 32 -18.71 -27.73 11.71
CA LEU A 32 -18.96 -28.48 10.46
C LEU A 32 -19.49 -29.90 10.68
N SER A 33 -19.00 -30.60 11.71
CA SER A 33 -19.41 -31.98 12.03
C SER A 33 -19.31 -32.29 13.53
N VAL A 34 -19.91 -33.41 13.91
CA VAL A 34 -19.74 -34.01 15.24
C VAL A 34 -18.27 -34.44 15.41
N ALA A 35 -17.78 -34.46 16.65
CA ALA A 35 -16.41 -34.87 16.93
C ALA A 35 -16.10 -36.26 16.37
N LYS A 36 -14.92 -36.41 15.75
CA LYS A 36 -14.46 -37.67 15.10
C LYS A 36 -15.31 -38.13 13.91
N GLN A 37 -16.15 -37.26 13.34
CA GLN A 37 -16.92 -37.54 12.14
C GLN A 37 -16.52 -36.58 11.00
N GLU A 38 -16.37 -37.12 9.80
CA GLU A 38 -16.14 -36.31 8.60
C GLU A 38 -17.35 -35.44 8.29
N SER A 39 -17.13 -34.19 7.87
CA SER A 39 -18.23 -33.29 7.47
C SER A 39 -18.55 -33.40 5.99
N GLU A 40 -19.75 -32.98 5.61
CA GLU A 40 -20.01 -32.65 4.21
C GLU A 40 -19.15 -31.44 3.77
N PRO A 41 -18.87 -31.29 2.46
CA PRO A 41 -18.15 -30.13 1.94
C PRO A 41 -18.91 -28.83 2.21
N PHE A 42 -18.25 -27.88 2.88
CA PHE A 42 -18.82 -26.59 3.21
C PHE A 42 -18.17 -25.48 2.38
N GLU A 43 -18.99 -24.62 1.76
CA GLU A 43 -18.51 -23.52 0.93
C GLU A 43 -17.76 -22.47 1.76
N ILE A 44 -16.65 -21.97 1.20
CA ILE A 44 -15.85 -20.89 1.75
C ILE A 44 -15.98 -19.69 0.81
N ILE A 45 -16.47 -18.58 1.38
CA ILE A 45 -16.61 -17.31 0.67
C ILE A 45 -15.58 -16.29 1.18
N HIS A 46 -15.41 -15.20 0.42
CA HIS A 46 -14.58 -14.08 0.85
C HIS A 46 -14.98 -13.59 2.25
N GLY A 47 -14.02 -13.44 3.16
CA GLY A 47 -14.25 -13.02 4.55
C GLY A 47 -14.66 -14.15 5.49
N SER A 48 -14.71 -15.41 5.03
CA SER A 48 -15.01 -16.54 5.92
C SER A 48 -13.94 -16.70 7.00
N ILE A 49 -14.38 -16.94 8.23
CA ILE A 49 -13.50 -17.18 9.38
C ILE A 49 -13.54 -18.67 9.71
N ILE A 50 -12.41 -19.33 9.52
CA ILE A 50 -12.23 -20.75 9.84
C ILE A 50 -11.54 -20.82 11.19
N GLN A 51 -12.16 -21.49 12.15
CA GLN A 51 -11.62 -21.68 13.48
C GLN A 51 -11.28 -23.14 13.70
N VAL A 52 -10.00 -23.37 14.01
CA VAL A 52 -9.43 -24.66 14.40
C VAL A 52 -9.00 -24.51 15.85
N GLN A 53 -9.77 -25.08 16.77
CA GLN A 53 -9.56 -24.94 18.21
C GLN A 53 -9.53 -23.46 18.63
N THR A 54 -8.36 -22.92 19.01
CA THR A 54 -8.17 -21.51 19.40
C THR A 54 -7.74 -20.61 18.24
N THR A 55 -7.27 -21.19 17.14
CA THR A 55 -6.74 -20.45 16.01
C THR A 55 -7.86 -20.06 15.06
N LYS A 56 -7.95 -18.77 14.72
CA LYS A 56 -8.87 -18.24 13.71
C LYS A 56 -8.08 -17.85 12.46
N LEU A 57 -8.56 -18.28 11.31
CA LEU A 57 -8.00 -18.02 9.99
C LEU A 57 -9.05 -17.24 9.20
N LEU A 58 -8.74 -16.00 8.84
CA LEU A 58 -9.58 -15.19 7.97
C LEU A 58 -9.21 -15.46 6.51
N CYS A 59 -10.17 -15.91 5.72
CA CYS A 59 -9.96 -16.31 4.33
C CYS A 59 -10.39 -15.20 3.39
N HIS A 60 -9.51 -14.86 2.44
CA HIS A 60 -9.78 -13.89 1.39
C HIS A 60 -9.71 -14.61 0.05
N ILE A 61 -10.83 -14.59 -0.67
CA ILE A 61 -10.97 -15.24 -1.98
C ILE A 61 -11.24 -14.14 -3.01
N HIS A 62 -10.53 -14.19 -4.13
CA HIS A 62 -10.57 -13.19 -5.17
C HIS A 62 -10.55 -13.83 -6.56
N SER A 63 -11.24 -13.19 -7.50
CA SER A 63 -11.24 -13.59 -8.91
C SER A 63 -10.16 -12.82 -9.67
N GLY A 64 -9.23 -13.54 -10.29
CA GLY A 64 -8.16 -12.94 -11.09
C GLY A 64 -7.23 -12.05 -10.25
N TYR A 65 -7.07 -10.79 -10.66
CA TYR A 65 -6.17 -9.81 -10.02
C TYR A 65 -6.88 -8.81 -9.10
N VAL A 66 -8.17 -8.99 -8.85
CA VAL A 66 -8.92 -8.13 -7.94
C VAL A 66 -8.45 -8.41 -6.51
N THR A 67 -8.27 -7.37 -5.70
CA THR A 67 -7.95 -7.50 -4.28
C THR A 67 -8.94 -6.67 -3.47
N CYS A 68 -9.25 -7.10 -2.24
CA CYS A 68 -9.93 -6.24 -1.28
C CYS A 68 -8.92 -5.33 -0.57
N GLY A 69 -9.39 -4.35 0.19
CA GLY A 69 -8.53 -3.43 0.93
C GLY A 69 -7.57 -4.10 1.94
N HIS A 70 -7.82 -5.34 2.34
CA HIS A 70 -6.91 -6.10 3.20
C HIS A 70 -5.88 -6.93 2.42
N CYS A 71 -6.08 -7.12 1.12
CA CYS A 71 -5.22 -7.90 0.23
C CYS A 71 -4.43 -7.04 -0.75
N GLU A 72 -4.67 -5.73 -0.77
CA GLU A 72 -3.96 -4.81 -1.65
C GLU A 72 -2.47 -4.74 -1.23
N PRO A 73 -1.52 -5.06 -2.13
CA PRO A 73 -0.10 -5.11 -1.79
C PRO A 73 0.44 -3.81 -1.19
N GLY A 74 -0.03 -2.66 -1.69
CA GLY A 74 0.37 -1.34 -1.19
C GLY A 74 -0.06 -1.07 0.25
N LEU A 75 -1.12 -1.74 0.72
CA LEU A 75 -1.65 -1.63 2.09
C LEU A 75 -1.02 -2.66 3.03
N ILE A 76 -0.76 -3.88 2.55
CA ILE A 76 -0.12 -4.93 3.37
C ILE A 76 1.35 -4.61 3.66
N GLN A 77 2.07 -3.98 2.73
CA GLN A 77 3.49 -3.64 2.94
C GLN A 77 3.71 -2.49 3.93
N GLN A 78 2.68 -1.68 4.20
CA GLN A 78 2.78 -0.53 5.11
C GLN A 78 2.49 -0.89 6.58
N SER A 79 1.88 -2.05 6.86
CA SER A 79 1.51 -2.45 8.22
C SER A 79 2.69 -2.96 9.07
N GLY A 80 3.89 -3.07 8.49
CA GLY A 80 5.13 -3.31 9.21
C GLY A 80 5.69 -2.02 9.84
N THR A 81 4.98 -1.43 10.82
CA THR A 81 5.46 -0.52 11.90
C THR A 81 4.26 0.19 12.55
N SER A 82 3.45 -0.55 13.29
CA SER A 82 2.51 0.03 14.25
C SER A 82 3.11 0.14 15.65
N ASP A 83 4.39 0.51 15.75
CA ASP A 83 4.89 1.22 16.92
C ASP A 83 4.81 2.71 16.58
N VAL A 84 3.61 3.26 16.74
CA VAL A 84 3.37 4.71 16.65
C VAL A 84 4.04 5.36 17.86
N THR A 85 5.37 5.46 17.82
CA THR A 85 6.06 6.51 18.54
C THR A 85 5.66 7.80 17.85
N THR A 86 4.84 8.60 18.52
CA THR A 86 4.27 9.87 18.06
C THR A 86 5.34 10.94 17.86
N ILE A 87 6.27 10.71 16.94
CA ILE A 87 7.15 11.75 16.44
C ILE A 87 6.27 12.65 15.58
N SER A 88 6.05 13.89 16.04
CA SER A 88 5.30 14.90 15.28
C SER A 88 5.77 14.94 13.84
N LYS A 89 4.82 14.95 12.87
CA LYS A 89 5.11 15.00 11.42
C LYS A 89 6.15 16.06 11.05
N LYS A 90 6.19 17.17 11.81
CA LYS A 90 7.17 18.25 11.66
C LYS A 90 8.61 17.82 11.96
N THR A 91 8.79 17.00 12.99
CA THR A 91 10.09 16.46 13.41
C THR A 91 10.61 15.44 12.40
N GLN A 92 9.74 14.54 11.93
CA GLN A 92 10.06 13.56 10.89
C GLN A 92 10.43 14.23 9.55
N HIS A 93 9.68 15.26 9.15
CA HIS A 93 10.00 16.03 7.95
C HIS A 93 11.40 16.67 8.04
N LYS A 94 11.77 17.22 9.21
CA LYS A 94 13.08 17.84 9.42
C LYS A 94 14.22 16.82 9.34
N SER A 95 14.04 15.61 9.89
CA SER A 95 15.06 14.55 9.85
C SER A 95 15.24 14.00 8.44
N GLU A 96 14.15 13.74 7.72
CA GLU A 96 14.22 13.24 6.34
C GLU A 96 14.83 14.27 5.39
N LEU A 97 14.49 15.55 5.54
CA LEU A 97 15.09 16.60 4.74
C LEU A 97 16.61 16.72 4.99
N LYS A 98 17.05 16.56 6.25
CA LYS A 98 18.49 16.53 6.58
C LYS A 98 19.17 15.31 5.95
N ARG A 99 18.54 14.13 6.02
CA ARG A 99 19.06 12.90 5.42
C ARG A 99 19.23 13.05 3.90
N LEU A 100 18.25 13.62 3.22
CA LEU A 100 18.31 13.88 1.77
C LEU A 100 19.45 14.85 1.43
N LYS A 101 19.57 15.96 2.17
CA LYS A 101 20.67 16.92 1.97
C LYS A 101 22.04 16.27 2.11
N ASN A 102 22.24 15.49 3.16
CA ASN A 102 23.49 14.77 3.38
C ASN A 102 23.75 13.72 2.29
N LYS A 103 22.73 12.96 1.88
CA LYS A 103 22.86 11.91 0.85
C LYS A 103 23.28 12.47 -0.50
N PHE A 104 22.80 13.67 -0.83
CA PHE A 104 23.03 14.31 -2.13
C PHE A 104 24.02 15.48 -2.07
N GLY A 105 24.71 15.69 -0.93
CA GLY A 105 25.70 16.75 -0.77
C GLY A 105 25.15 18.19 -0.90
N VAL A 106 23.86 18.37 -0.65
CA VAL A 106 23.16 19.67 -0.75
C VAL A 106 23.18 20.37 0.61
N ASP A 107 24.38 20.63 1.11
CA ASP A 107 24.58 21.41 2.33
C ASP A 107 24.36 22.90 2.04
N LYS A 108 23.80 23.61 3.02
CA LYS A 108 23.41 25.02 2.91
C LYS A 108 24.57 25.93 2.48
N ASP A 109 25.80 25.56 2.82
CA ASP A 109 27.00 26.35 2.51
C ASP A 109 27.51 26.12 1.07
N ASN A 110 26.96 25.11 0.37
CA ASN A 110 27.30 24.81 -1.02
C ASN A 110 26.31 25.46 -2.01
N CYS A 111 25.20 26.06 -1.56
CA CYS A 111 24.24 26.61 -2.51
C CYS A 111 24.77 27.83 -3.25
N ASP A 112 25.54 28.70 -2.59
CA ASP A 112 26.07 29.91 -3.22
C ASP A 112 27.26 29.60 -4.14
N ALA A 113 28.12 28.65 -3.74
CA ALA A 113 29.25 28.21 -4.55
C ALA A 113 28.82 27.30 -5.73
N ALA A 114 27.86 26.39 -5.54
CA ALA A 114 27.37 25.50 -6.59
C ALA A 114 26.40 26.17 -7.59
N SER A 115 25.85 27.35 -7.24
CA SER A 115 25.02 28.14 -8.16
C SER A 115 25.82 29.17 -8.97
N MET A 116 27.10 29.37 -8.67
CA MET A 116 27.98 30.20 -9.50
C MET A 116 28.34 29.45 -10.79
N LEU A 117 27.99 30.04 -11.93
CA LEU A 117 28.46 29.56 -13.23
C LEU A 117 29.99 29.69 -13.29
N ALA A 118 30.65 28.70 -13.88
CA ALA A 118 32.09 28.74 -14.08
C ALA A 118 32.51 29.99 -14.88
N VAL A 119 33.67 30.55 -14.58
CA VAL A 119 34.20 31.74 -15.28
C VAL A 119 34.28 31.45 -16.78
N GLY A 120 33.56 32.24 -17.59
CA GLY A 120 33.46 32.09 -19.05
C GLY A 120 32.37 31.13 -19.54
N TYR A 121 31.65 30.43 -18.64
CA TYR A 121 30.49 29.63 -19.03
C TYR A 121 29.27 30.52 -19.27
N GLN A 122 28.78 30.50 -20.51
CA GLN A 122 27.58 31.22 -20.89
C GLN A 122 26.37 30.28 -20.80
N ASP A 123 25.50 30.49 -19.81
CA ASP A 123 24.29 29.68 -19.63
C ASP A 123 23.23 30.03 -20.70
N ARG A 124 23.35 29.36 -21.84
CA ARG A 124 22.39 29.48 -22.95
C ARG A 124 21.00 28.96 -22.59
N ALA A 125 20.88 28.06 -21.61
CA ALA A 125 19.58 27.54 -21.17
C ALA A 125 18.85 28.60 -20.35
N GLN A 126 19.53 29.28 -19.43
CA GLN A 126 19.01 30.45 -18.74
C GLN A 126 18.66 31.58 -19.71
N ALA A 127 19.54 31.89 -20.67
CA ALA A 127 19.25 32.88 -21.70
C ALA A 127 17.97 32.55 -22.48
N ARG A 128 17.74 31.27 -22.84
CA ARG A 128 16.47 30.81 -23.44
C ARG A 128 15.28 30.96 -22.50
N ARG A 129 15.40 30.60 -21.21
CA ARG A 129 14.31 30.80 -20.23
C ARG A 129 13.91 32.27 -20.10
N VAL A 130 14.87 33.19 -20.20
CA VAL A 130 14.61 34.64 -20.14
C VAL A 130 14.02 35.17 -21.44
N CYS A 131 14.63 34.83 -22.59
CA CYS A 131 14.22 35.39 -23.89
C CYS A 131 12.96 34.73 -24.47
N VAL A 132 12.77 33.43 -24.26
CA VAL A 132 11.66 32.64 -24.83
C VAL A 132 10.58 32.38 -23.78
N GLY A 133 10.95 32.30 -22.50
CA GLY A 133 10.03 31.91 -21.44
C GLY A 133 9.58 30.46 -21.57
N SER A 134 8.62 30.05 -20.72
CA SER A 134 7.80 28.87 -20.96
C SER A 134 6.40 29.33 -21.31
N SER A 135 5.99 29.18 -22.56
CA SER A 135 4.59 29.36 -22.94
C SER A 135 3.79 28.15 -22.42
N ASN A 136 3.23 28.26 -21.22
CA ASN A 136 2.23 27.28 -20.79
C ASN A 136 0.87 27.72 -21.36
N HIS A 137 0.10 26.80 -21.94
CA HIS A 137 -1.17 27.13 -22.60
C HIS A 137 -2.19 27.77 -21.62
N HIS A 138 -2.02 27.53 -20.31
CA HIS A 138 -2.83 28.10 -19.24
C HIS A 138 -2.21 29.36 -18.59
N THR A 139 -1.16 29.95 -19.16
CA THR A 139 -0.52 31.15 -18.59
C THR A 139 -1.47 32.35 -18.72
N LYS A 140 -1.84 32.95 -17.59
CA LYS A 140 -2.81 34.06 -17.54
C LYS A 140 -2.17 35.33 -18.12
N THR A 141 -2.52 35.70 -19.35
CA THR A 141 -1.84 36.77 -20.13
C THR A 141 -2.36 38.18 -19.85
N GLN A 142 -3.45 38.34 -19.09
CA GLN A 142 -4.01 39.65 -18.80
C GLN A 142 -4.34 39.82 -17.32
N GLN A 143 -3.76 40.86 -16.73
CA GLN A 143 -4.19 41.45 -15.48
C GLN A 143 -5.19 42.55 -15.85
N SER A 144 -6.41 42.47 -15.32
CA SER A 144 -7.40 43.54 -15.44
C SER A 144 -6.85 44.79 -14.78
N SER A 145 -6.76 45.91 -15.51
CA SER A 145 -6.50 47.21 -14.89
C SER A 145 -7.68 47.54 -13.98
N VAL A 146 -7.37 47.94 -12.74
CA VAL A 146 -8.31 48.71 -11.94
C VAL A 146 -7.95 50.16 -12.18
N ASP A 147 -8.64 50.79 -13.13
CA ASP A 147 -8.61 52.24 -13.27
C ASP A 147 -9.12 52.85 -11.96
N THR A 148 -8.32 53.76 -11.38
CA THR A 148 -8.67 54.58 -10.21
C THR A 148 -9.28 55.88 -10.68
#